data_AF-A0A3L7P069-F1
#
_entry.id   AF-A0A3L7P069-F1
#
_cell.length_a   1.000
_cell.length_b   1.000
_cell.length_c   1.000
_cell.angle_alpha   90.00
_cell.angle_beta   90.00
_cell.angle_gamma   90.00
#
_symmetry.space_group_name_H-M   'P 1'
#
loop_
_entity.id
_entity.type
_entity.pdbx_description
1 polymer ?
#
loop_
_entity_poly.entity_id
_entity_poly.type
_entity_poly.pdbx_seq_one_letter_code
_entity_poly.pdbx_strand_id
1 'polypeptide(L)'
;MEAQGFLFHTPEGETYWDESAYYRFSAAEVDAIEAATVELNRMCLEAVQSVLDEDQLDLFGIPKSHHAWIRQSWETQENTIYGRFDLAYHPGRAPKLLEYNADTPTSLLEAAVIQWHWLKDTQPGRDQFNSIHERLIEAWKQLGTGLGQNGIHFANAGD
;
A
#
# COMPACT_ATOMS: atom_id res chain seq x y z
N MET A 1 -0.07 20.14 8.34
CA MET A 1 -1.07 19.49 7.46
C MET A 1 -1.31 20.24 6.15
N GLU A 2 -2.06 21.36 6.13
CA GLU A 2 -2.42 22.03 4.86
C GLU A 2 -1.20 22.51 4.05
N ALA A 3 -0.19 23.06 4.72
CA ALA A 3 1.07 23.46 4.08
C ALA A 3 1.87 22.29 3.48
N GLN A 4 1.54 21.04 3.82
CA GLN A 4 2.12 19.81 3.27
C GLN A 4 1.23 19.20 2.16
N GLY A 5 0.18 19.90 1.73
CA GLY A 5 -0.73 19.45 0.67
C GLY A 5 -1.86 18.54 1.15
N PHE A 6 -2.01 18.33 2.46
CA PHE A 6 -3.12 17.57 3.01
C PHE A 6 -4.36 18.46 3.16
N LEU A 7 -5.16 18.50 2.09
CA LEU A 7 -6.33 19.37 1.97
C LEU A 7 -7.64 18.68 2.37
N PHE A 8 -7.65 17.36 2.49
CA PHE A 8 -8.81 16.56 2.90
C PHE A 8 -8.61 16.02 4.32
N HIS A 9 -8.87 16.87 5.32
CA HIS A 9 -8.58 16.55 6.74
C HIS A 9 -9.79 16.69 7.68
N THR A 10 -10.91 17.24 7.20
CA THR A 10 -12.17 17.41 7.93
C THR A 10 -13.40 17.25 7.02
N PRO A 11 -13.63 16.06 6.44
CA PRO A 11 -14.85 15.81 5.69
C PRO A 11 -16.07 15.94 6.60
N GLU A 12 -17.11 16.62 6.12
CA GLU A 12 -18.41 16.75 6.80
C GLU A 12 -18.36 17.34 8.23
N GLY A 13 -17.26 18.01 8.58
CA GLY A 13 -17.05 18.60 9.92
C GLY A 13 -16.57 17.61 10.98
N GLU A 14 -16.28 16.37 10.62
CA GLU A 14 -15.67 15.38 11.51
C GLU A 14 -14.14 15.38 11.39
N THR A 15 -13.45 15.22 12.51
CA THR A 15 -11.98 15.15 12.55
C THR A 15 -11.52 13.84 11.91
N TYR A 16 -11.01 13.90 10.68
CA TYR A 16 -10.44 12.74 9.99
C TYR A 16 -9.02 12.41 10.48
N TRP A 17 -8.25 13.42 10.89
CA TRP A 17 -6.89 13.27 11.43
C TRP A 17 -6.76 13.96 12.80
N ASP A 18 -6.52 13.18 13.85
CA ASP A 18 -6.37 13.67 15.23
C ASP A 18 -4.89 13.68 15.64
N GLU A 19 -4.31 14.87 15.79
CA GLU A 19 -2.91 15.06 16.20
C GLU A 19 -2.69 14.99 17.73
N SER A 20 -3.77 14.86 18.53
CA SER A 20 -3.70 14.89 19.99
C SER A 20 -3.32 13.54 20.62
N ALA A 21 -3.43 12.45 19.86
CA ALA A 21 -3.16 11.09 20.31
C ALA A 21 -2.42 10.29 19.23
N TYR A 22 -1.78 9.19 19.64
CA TYR A 22 -1.11 8.28 18.72
C TYR A 22 -1.09 6.85 19.27
N TYR A 23 -1.02 5.88 18.35
CA TYR A 23 -0.74 4.49 18.69
C TYR A 23 0.77 4.25 18.76
N ARG A 24 1.20 3.45 19.72
CA ARG A 24 2.61 3.07 19.89
C ARG A 24 2.74 1.56 19.81
N PHE A 25 3.70 1.12 19.01
CA PHE A 25 4.09 -0.27 18.90
C PHE A 25 5.50 -0.45 19.49
N SER A 26 5.76 -1.62 20.04
CA SER A 26 7.10 -2.11 20.33
C SER A 26 7.75 -2.69 19.07
N ALA A 27 9.08 -2.81 19.05
CA ALA A 27 9.80 -3.40 17.93
C ALA A 27 9.30 -4.82 17.59
N ALA A 28 9.06 -5.64 18.61
CA ALA A 28 8.53 -7.01 18.41
C ALA A 28 7.13 -7.03 17.78
N GLU A 29 6.29 -6.04 18.06
CA GLU A 29 4.98 -5.92 17.42
C GLU A 29 5.11 -5.50 15.95
N VAL A 30 6.04 -4.60 15.64
CA VAL A 30 6.37 -4.19 14.27
C VAL A 30 6.93 -5.37 13.48
N ASP A 31 7.91 -6.10 14.02
CA ASP A 31 8.51 -7.27 13.37
C ASP A 31 7.45 -8.34 13.05
N ALA A 32 6.49 -8.54 13.96
CA ALA A 32 5.39 -9.49 13.74
C ALA A 32 4.43 -9.04 12.63
N ILE A 33 4.17 -7.73 12.51
CA ILE A 33 3.34 -7.18 11.43
C ILE A 33 4.08 -7.28 10.09
N GLU A 34 5.38 -6.92 10.04
CA GLU A 34 6.19 -7.05 8.83
C GLU A 34 6.28 -8.50 8.33
N ALA A 35 6.56 -9.45 9.24
CA ALA A 35 6.60 -10.86 8.87
C ALA A 35 5.25 -11.34 8.31
N ALA A 36 4.15 -10.89 8.91
CA ALA A 36 2.82 -11.22 8.43
C ALA A 36 2.52 -10.61 7.04
N THR A 37 2.89 -9.35 6.78
CA THR A 37 2.62 -8.72 5.48
C THR A 37 3.47 -9.32 4.35
N VAL A 38 4.71 -9.72 4.63
CA VAL A 38 5.56 -10.46 3.68
C VAL A 38 4.93 -11.80 3.31
N GLU A 39 4.49 -12.55 4.31
CA GLU A 39 3.87 -13.86 4.10
C GLU A 39 2.52 -13.74 3.38
N LEU A 40 1.68 -12.77 3.76
CA LEU A 40 0.41 -12.51 3.10
C LEU A 40 0.61 -12.14 1.62
N ASN A 41 1.60 -11.31 1.30
CA ASN A 41 1.90 -10.98 -0.09
C ASN A 41 2.31 -12.23 -0.89
N ARG A 42 3.19 -13.08 -0.33
CA ARG A 42 3.56 -14.36 -0.96
C ARG A 42 2.32 -15.23 -1.22
N MET A 43 1.46 -15.39 -0.22
CA MET A 43 0.23 -16.18 -0.34
C MET A 43 -0.74 -15.60 -1.38
N CYS A 44 -0.87 -14.27 -1.47
CA CYS A 44 -1.70 -13.63 -2.48
C CYS A 44 -1.19 -13.91 -3.90
N LEU A 45 0.13 -13.82 -4.12
CA LEU A 45 0.73 -14.13 -5.41
C LEU A 45 0.55 -15.61 -5.80
N GLU A 46 0.66 -16.53 -4.84
CA GLU A 46 0.39 -17.96 -5.05
C GLU A 46 -1.08 -18.23 -5.37
N ALA A 47 -2.00 -17.52 -4.71
CA ALA A 47 -3.42 -17.59 -5.02
C ALA A 47 -3.71 -17.12 -6.45
N VAL A 48 -3.09 -16.02 -6.91
CA VAL A 48 -3.21 -15.56 -8.30
C VAL A 48 -2.71 -16.63 -9.28
N GLN A 49 -1.53 -17.22 -9.03
CA GLN A 49 -1.02 -18.31 -9.87
C GLN A 49 -1.99 -19.50 -9.94
N SER A 50 -2.52 -19.94 -8.80
CA SER A 50 -3.49 -21.05 -8.73
C SER A 50 -4.77 -20.73 -9.50
N VAL A 51 -5.31 -19.51 -9.40
CA VAL A 51 -6.48 -19.06 -10.17
C VAL A 51 -6.21 -19.12 -11.67
N LEU A 52 -5.02 -18.74 -12.11
CA LEU A 52 -4.64 -18.79 -13.52
C LEU A 52 -4.45 -20.23 -14.01
N ASP A 53 -3.78 -21.08 -13.24
CA ASP A 53 -3.54 -22.49 -13.59
C ASP A 53 -4.84 -23.29 -13.72
N GLU A 54 -5.84 -22.97 -12.87
CA GLU A 54 -7.14 -23.64 -12.86
C GLU A 54 -8.21 -22.97 -13.74
N ASP A 55 -7.84 -21.92 -14.51
CA ASP A 55 -8.74 -21.14 -15.36
C ASP A 55 -9.97 -20.57 -14.63
N GLN A 56 -9.75 -20.08 -13.40
CA GLN A 56 -10.80 -19.64 -12.48
C GLN A 56 -11.10 -18.14 -12.52
N LEU A 57 -10.59 -17.40 -13.51
CA LEU A 57 -10.84 -15.96 -13.64
C LEU A 57 -12.34 -15.60 -13.72
N ASP A 58 -13.17 -16.51 -14.22
CA ASP A 58 -14.63 -16.36 -14.26
C ASP A 58 -15.25 -16.23 -12.84
N LEU A 59 -14.63 -16.81 -11.80
CA LEU A 59 -15.11 -16.71 -10.41
C LEU A 59 -15.02 -15.27 -9.86
N PHE A 60 -14.16 -14.44 -10.45
CA PHE A 60 -13.91 -13.07 -10.04
C PHE A 60 -14.76 -12.06 -10.83
N GLY A 61 -15.69 -12.54 -11.67
CA GLY A 61 -16.54 -11.67 -12.49
C GLY A 61 -15.79 -10.93 -13.61
N ILE A 62 -14.57 -11.35 -13.94
CA ILE A 62 -13.73 -10.72 -14.95
C ILE A 62 -14.23 -11.11 -16.35
N PRO A 63 -14.54 -10.16 -17.25
CA PRO A 63 -15.00 -10.49 -18.59
C PRO A 63 -13.94 -11.27 -19.39
N LYS A 64 -14.37 -12.32 -20.10
CA LYS A 64 -13.49 -13.21 -20.88
C LYS A 64 -12.56 -12.50 -21.87
N SER A 65 -12.97 -11.34 -22.38
CA SER A 65 -12.12 -10.52 -23.25
C SER A 65 -10.82 -10.05 -22.60
N HIS A 66 -10.73 -10.02 -21.26
CA HIS A 66 -9.55 -9.56 -20.52
C HIS A 66 -8.65 -10.70 -20.04
N HIS A 67 -9.10 -11.96 -20.10
CA HIS A 67 -8.37 -13.09 -19.52
C HIS A 67 -6.98 -13.27 -20.12
N ALA A 68 -6.86 -13.12 -21.45
CA ALA A 68 -5.58 -13.21 -22.15
C ALA A 68 -4.60 -12.11 -21.70
N TRP A 69 -5.08 -10.88 -21.47
CA TRP A 69 -4.23 -9.79 -21.01
C TRP A 69 -3.76 -9.98 -19.57
N ILE A 70 -4.61 -10.50 -18.69
CA ILE A 70 -4.23 -10.80 -17.31
C ILE A 70 -3.14 -11.88 -17.28
N ARG A 71 -3.31 -12.96 -18.05
CA ARG A 71 -2.29 -14.02 -18.18
C ARG A 71 -0.98 -13.47 -18.70
N GLN A 72 -1.04 -12.67 -19.76
CA GLN A 72 0.15 -12.03 -20.32
C GLN A 72 0.85 -11.15 -19.29
N SER A 73 0.12 -10.25 -18.61
CA SER A 73 0.66 -9.35 -17.58
C SER A 73 1.39 -10.13 -16.47
N TRP A 74 0.76 -11.22 -16.00
CA TRP A 74 1.32 -12.11 -15.00
C TRP A 74 2.58 -12.84 -15.48
N GLU A 75 2.54 -13.46 -16.67
CA GLU A 75 3.66 -14.19 -17.27
C GLU A 75 4.87 -13.28 -17.55
N THR A 76 4.62 -12.03 -17.94
CA THR A 76 5.68 -11.04 -18.18
C THR A 76 6.14 -10.33 -16.91
N GLN A 77 5.54 -10.65 -15.76
CA GLN A 77 5.81 -10.00 -14.48
C GLN A 77 5.76 -8.48 -14.59
N GLU A 78 4.65 -7.95 -15.11
CA GLU A 78 4.46 -6.50 -15.21
C GLU A 78 4.66 -5.82 -13.85
N ASN A 79 5.11 -4.58 -13.92
CA ASN A 79 5.62 -3.85 -12.78
C ASN A 79 4.56 -3.58 -11.70
N THR A 80 4.90 -3.86 -10.45
CA THR A 80 4.12 -3.47 -9.27
C THR A 80 4.89 -2.46 -8.42
N ILE A 81 4.21 -1.47 -7.84
CA ILE A 81 4.85 -0.42 -7.03
C ILE A 81 4.59 -0.61 -5.55
N TYR A 82 3.31 -0.68 -5.17
CA TYR A 82 2.90 -0.83 -3.78
C TYR A 82 1.48 -1.36 -3.69
N GLY A 83 1.13 -1.89 -2.51
CA GLY A 83 -0.21 -2.33 -2.15
C GLY A 83 -0.47 -2.01 -0.67
N ARG A 84 -1.74 -1.99 -0.24
CA ARG A 84 -2.13 -1.76 1.17
C ARG A 84 -2.91 -2.94 1.71
N PHE A 85 -2.40 -3.55 2.78
CA PHE A 85 -3.15 -4.53 3.56
C PHE A 85 -3.94 -3.85 4.67
N ASP A 86 -5.20 -4.22 4.79
CA ASP A 86 -6.03 -3.85 5.93
C ASP A 86 -6.05 -5.04 6.89
N LEU A 87 -5.51 -4.83 8.10
CA LEU A 87 -5.31 -5.88 9.09
C LEU A 87 -6.09 -5.60 10.37
N ALA A 88 -6.79 -6.61 10.89
CA ALA A 88 -7.21 -6.63 12.28
C ALA A 88 -6.05 -7.09 13.16
N TYR A 89 -5.66 -6.25 14.12
CA TYR A 89 -4.48 -6.46 14.95
C TYR A 89 -4.82 -6.44 16.45
N HIS A 90 -4.21 -7.35 17.21
CA HIS A 90 -4.20 -7.34 18.67
C HIS A 90 -2.83 -7.83 19.17
N PRO A 91 -2.18 -7.13 20.11
CA PRO A 91 -0.89 -7.56 20.67
C PRO A 91 -0.91 -9.01 21.15
N GLY A 92 0.12 -9.79 20.78
CA GLY A 92 0.22 -11.20 21.15
C GLY A 92 -0.68 -12.16 20.35
N ARG A 93 -1.41 -11.69 19.33
CA ARG A 93 -2.14 -12.52 18.37
C ARG A 93 -1.59 -12.30 16.96
N ALA A 94 -1.68 -13.32 16.12
CA ALA A 94 -1.34 -13.17 14.71
C ALA A 94 -2.31 -12.18 14.03
N PRO A 95 -1.81 -11.22 13.21
CA PRO A 95 -2.66 -10.32 12.44
C PRO A 95 -3.63 -11.09 11.56
N LYS A 96 -4.82 -10.54 11.34
CA LYS A 96 -5.84 -11.11 10.44
C LYS A 96 -6.05 -10.19 9.26
N LEU A 97 -5.88 -10.73 8.06
CA LEU A 97 -6.15 -10.03 6.81
C LEU A 97 -7.66 -9.80 6.67
N LEU A 98 -8.04 -8.54 6.48
CA LEU A 98 -9.39 -8.13 6.11
C LEU A 98 -9.48 -7.96 4.60
N GLU A 99 -8.57 -7.18 4.02
CA GLU A 99 -8.52 -6.95 2.58
C GLU A 99 -7.10 -6.60 2.08
N TYR A 100 -6.85 -6.83 0.79
CA TYR A 100 -5.64 -6.40 0.11
C TYR A 100 -5.97 -5.46 -1.06
N ASN A 101 -5.67 -4.17 -0.87
CA ASN A 101 -5.77 -3.15 -1.91
C ASN A 101 -4.51 -3.14 -2.77
N ALA A 102 -4.48 -4.00 -3.79
CA ALA A 102 -3.33 -4.15 -4.68
C ALA A 102 -3.41 -3.25 -5.95
N ASP A 103 -4.58 -2.69 -6.28
CA ASP A 103 -4.81 -1.94 -7.51
C ASP A 103 -4.66 -0.43 -7.31
N THR A 104 -5.54 0.18 -6.49
CA THR A 104 -5.53 1.62 -6.22
C THR A 104 -5.52 1.93 -4.72
N PRO A 105 -4.50 1.49 -3.97
CA PRO A 105 -4.37 1.84 -2.56
C PRO A 105 -4.26 3.35 -2.33
N THR A 106 -4.94 3.85 -1.31
CA THR A 106 -4.92 5.26 -0.87
C THR A 106 -4.10 5.43 0.43
N SER A 107 -4.00 6.67 0.92
CA SER A 107 -3.39 7.07 2.21
C SER A 107 -1.86 7.19 2.25
N LEU A 108 -1.20 7.28 1.08
CA LEU A 108 0.26 7.50 1.02
C LEU A 108 0.69 8.86 1.60
N LEU A 109 -0.05 9.94 1.32
CA LEU A 109 0.31 11.27 1.80
C LEU A 109 0.28 11.32 3.33
N GLU A 110 -0.78 10.78 3.92
CA GLU A 110 -0.97 10.68 5.36
C GLU A 110 0.16 9.88 6.01
N ALA A 111 0.39 8.65 5.55
CA ALA A 111 1.31 7.73 6.21
C ALA A 111 2.80 8.05 5.97
N ALA A 112 3.15 8.60 4.81
CA ALA A 112 4.55 8.85 4.43
C ALA A 112 5.02 10.28 4.73
N VAL A 113 4.13 11.28 4.68
CA VAL A 113 4.51 12.70 4.81
C VAL A 113 3.93 13.31 6.08
N ILE A 114 2.61 13.24 6.26
CA ILE A 114 1.93 13.94 7.37
C ILE A 114 2.34 13.34 8.71
N GLN A 115 2.29 12.01 8.84
CA GLN A 115 2.73 11.31 10.05
C GLN A 115 4.18 11.64 10.41
N TRP A 116 5.08 11.68 9.42
CA TRP A 116 6.49 11.99 9.64
C TRP A 116 6.68 13.40 10.17
N HIS A 117 6.05 14.41 9.56
CA HIS A 117 6.13 15.78 10.04
C HIS A 117 5.58 15.93 11.45
N TRP A 118 4.41 15.35 11.74
CA TRP A 118 3.83 15.36 13.09
C TRP A 118 4.80 14.73 14.11
N LEU A 119 5.41 13.60 13.78
CA LEU A 119 6.39 12.93 14.64
C LEU A 119 7.61 13.82 14.91
N LYS A 120 8.15 14.47 13.87
CA LYS A 120 9.31 15.36 13.98
C LYS A 120 9.03 16.59 14.85
N ASP A 121 7.84 17.14 14.75
CA ASP A 121 7.45 18.35 15.47
C ASP A 121 7.08 18.07 16.94
N THR A 122 6.45 16.92 17.22
CA THR A 122 5.86 16.63 18.54
C THR A 122 6.64 15.61 19.38
N GLN A 123 7.42 14.73 18.75
CA GLN A 123 8.15 13.64 19.40
C GLN A 123 9.61 13.55 18.93
N PRO A 124 10.41 14.62 19.10
CA PRO A 124 11.80 14.62 18.66
C PRO A 124 12.58 13.48 19.33
N GLY A 125 13.21 12.62 18.53
CA GLY A 125 13.98 11.46 18.99
C GLY A 125 13.22 10.14 18.97
N ARG A 126 11.93 10.14 18.60
CA ARG A 126 11.21 8.92 18.22
C ARG A 126 11.29 8.69 16.71
N ASP A 127 10.89 7.48 16.32
CA ASP A 127 10.85 7.04 14.94
C ASP A 127 9.45 6.49 14.57
N GLN A 128 9.18 6.40 13.28
CA GLN A 128 8.03 5.67 12.73
C GLN A 128 8.48 4.33 12.17
N PHE A 129 7.61 3.33 12.21
CA PHE A 129 7.98 1.99 11.74
C PHE A 129 8.06 1.89 10.20
N ASN A 130 7.34 2.75 9.48
CA ASN A 130 7.21 2.62 8.03
C ASN A 130 8.33 3.35 7.28
N SER A 131 8.71 2.80 6.12
CA SER A 131 9.71 3.37 5.19
C SER A 131 9.08 3.70 3.84
N ILE A 132 7.80 4.10 3.83
CA ILE A 132 7.00 4.22 2.61
C ILE A 132 7.65 5.20 1.62
N HIS A 133 8.12 6.35 2.10
CA HIS A 133 8.73 7.37 1.25
C HIS A 133 10.00 6.84 0.56
N GLU A 134 10.93 6.29 1.34
CA GLU A 134 12.20 5.76 0.84
C GLU A 134 11.99 4.57 -0.10
N ARG A 135 11.06 3.66 0.23
CA ARG A 135 10.74 2.48 -0.57
C ARG A 135 10.07 2.85 -1.89
N LEU A 136 9.18 3.85 -1.91
CA LEU A 136 8.59 4.35 -3.14
C LEU A 136 9.64 4.99 -4.06
N ILE A 137 10.57 5.78 -3.53
CA ILE A 137 11.68 6.34 -4.31
C ILE A 137 12.49 5.22 -4.95
N GLU A 138 12.82 4.18 -4.18
CA GLU A 138 13.59 3.05 -4.68
C GLU A 138 12.83 2.26 -5.75
N ALA A 139 11.54 1.97 -5.53
CA ALA A 139 10.70 1.33 -6.52
C ALA A 139 10.66 2.12 -7.83
N TRP A 140 10.45 3.43 -7.78
CA TRP A 140 10.44 4.28 -8.97
C TRP A 140 11.80 4.34 -9.70
N LYS A 141 12.92 4.33 -8.97
CA LYS A 141 14.25 4.24 -9.59
C LYS A 141 14.42 2.95 -10.35
N GLN A 142 13.97 1.83 -9.78
CA GLN A 142 14.03 0.52 -10.44
C GLN A 142 13.19 0.52 -11.71
N LEU A 143 11.95 1.03 -11.65
CA LEU A 143 11.07 1.16 -12.82
C LEU A 143 11.63 2.10 -13.90
N GLY A 144 12.21 3.22 -13.49
CA GLY A 144 12.79 4.22 -14.38
C GLY A 144 13.93 3.68 -15.25
N THR A 145 14.55 2.56 -14.89
CA THR A 145 15.57 1.92 -15.75
C THR A 145 14.97 1.29 -17.02
N GLY A 146 13.68 0.91 -16.99
CA GLY A 146 12.96 0.29 -18.12
C GLY A 146 12.00 1.23 -18.85
N LEU A 147 11.60 2.34 -18.22
CA LEU A 147 10.75 3.36 -18.82
C LEU A 147 11.65 4.29 -19.66
N GLY A 148 11.55 4.23 -20.99
CA GLY A 148 12.34 5.08 -21.90
C GLY A 148 12.19 6.58 -21.65
N GLN A 149 12.80 7.43 -22.50
CA GLN A 149 12.86 8.89 -22.27
C GLN A 149 11.52 9.66 -22.35
N ASN A 150 10.38 8.97 -22.43
CA ASN A 150 9.06 9.58 -22.65
C ASN A 150 8.40 10.10 -21.36
N GLY A 151 9.07 9.97 -20.21
CA GLY A 151 8.53 10.44 -18.92
C GLY A 151 7.40 9.54 -18.38
N ILE A 152 6.87 9.93 -17.22
CA ILE A 152 5.77 9.22 -16.53
C ILE A 152 4.56 10.17 -16.50
N HIS A 153 3.40 9.65 -16.90
CA HIS A 153 2.13 10.36 -16.79
C HIS A 153 1.36 9.85 -15.57
N PHE A 154 0.88 10.77 -14.74
CA PHE A 154 -0.06 10.46 -13.66
C PHE A 154 -1.48 10.78 -14.15
N ALA A 155 -2.39 9.82 -13.97
CA ALA A 155 -3.80 9.99 -14.29
C ALA A 155 -4.62 9.87 -12.99
N ASN A 156 -5.59 10.76 -12.82
CA ASN A 156 -6.64 10.60 -11.82
C ASN A 156 -7.99 10.53 -12.54
N ALA A 157 -8.95 9.81 -11.95
CA ALA A 157 -10.34 10.13 -12.22
C ALA A 157 -10.55 11.51 -11.55
N GLY A 158 -10.85 12.55 -12.33
CA GLY A 158 -11.06 13.90 -11.80
C GLY A 158 -12.16 13.95 -10.74
N ASP A 159 -12.29 15.12 -10.10
CA ASP A 159 -13.38 15.40 -9.15
C ASP A 159 -14.78 15.33 -9.81
#